data_AF-A0A1Y1L4H2-F1
#
_entry.id   AF-A0A1Y1L4H2-F1
#
_cell.length_a   1.000
_cell.length_b   1.000
_cell.length_c   1.000
_cell.angle_alpha   90.00
_cell.angle_beta   90.00
_cell.angle_gamma   90.00
#
_symmetry.space_group_name_H-M   'P 1'
#
loop_
_entity.id
_entity.type
_entity.pdbx_description
1 polymer ?
#
loop_
_entity_poly.entity_id
_entity_poly.type
_entity_poly.pdbx_seq_one_letter_code
_entity_poly.pdbx_strand_id
1 'polypeptide(L)'
;VTGPVTGQLKPLPHVDMEPMTDAFLTASVLAAVANGETQITGIANQRVKECDRIAAMKEQLAKFGVTCTELDDGIQISGKSLSDIQTPNVGIHCYDDHRVAMSLSVLSVVAPGSTIITERECVGKTWPGWWDTLAQSFKVKL
;
A
#
# COMPACT_ATOMS: atom_id res chain seq x y z
N VAL A 1 8.05 -11.24 16.15
CA VAL A 1 7.87 -9.81 16.49
C VAL A 1 6.38 -9.59 16.67
N THR A 2 5.95 -9.05 17.81
CA THR A 2 4.54 -8.70 18.05
C THR A 2 4.34 -7.24 17.65
N GLY A 3 3.40 -6.96 16.76
CA GLY A 3 3.09 -5.60 16.31
C GLY A 3 2.36 -4.78 17.39
N PRO A 4 2.17 -3.47 17.16
CA PRO A 4 1.32 -2.64 18.01
C PRO A 4 -0.13 -3.12 17.98
N VAL A 5 -0.93 -2.65 18.94
CA VAL A 5 -2.38 -2.91 18.96
C VAL A 5 -3.01 -2.43 17.64
N THR A 6 -4.01 -3.16 17.16
CA THR A 6 -4.75 -2.84 15.93
C THR A 6 -5.20 -1.37 15.92
N GLY A 7 -4.90 -0.66 14.82
CA GLY A 7 -5.26 0.75 14.65
C GLY A 7 -4.40 1.75 15.43
N GLN A 8 -3.35 1.29 16.13
CA GLN A 8 -2.43 2.15 16.89
C GLN A 8 -1.04 2.25 16.25
N LEU A 9 -0.95 2.09 14.93
CA LEU A 9 0.27 2.38 14.19
C LEU A 9 0.62 3.87 14.37
N LYS A 10 1.84 4.13 14.81
CA LYS A 10 2.35 5.49 14.94
C LYS A 10 2.94 5.92 13.60
N PRO A 11 2.55 7.08 13.06
CA PRO A 11 3.15 7.61 11.84
C PRO A 11 4.63 7.93 12.07
N LEU A 12 5.43 7.82 11.02
CA LEU A 12 6.84 8.20 11.05
C LEU A 12 6.99 9.58 10.42
N PRO A 13 7.41 10.62 11.16
CA PRO A 13 7.52 11.97 10.61
C PRO A 13 8.36 12.03 9.33
N HIS A 14 9.43 11.22 9.28
CA HIS A 14 10.29 11.07 8.13
C HIS A 14 10.95 9.69 8.15
N VAL A 15 11.08 9.06 6.98
CA VAL A 15 11.88 7.86 6.77
C VAL A 15 12.58 7.94 5.41
N ASP A 16 13.89 7.75 5.43
CA ASP A 16 14.68 7.52 4.22
C ASP A 16 14.59 6.04 3.85
N MET A 17 14.07 5.76 2.66
CA MET A 17 13.92 4.39 2.14
C MET A 17 14.85 4.12 0.94
N GLU A 18 15.90 4.92 0.70
CA GLU A 18 16.92 4.60 -0.30
C GLU A 18 17.51 3.18 -0.14
N PRO A 19 17.81 2.67 1.08
CA PRO A 19 18.30 1.30 1.24
C PRO A 19 17.24 0.22 0.97
N MET A 20 15.98 0.62 0.93
CA MET A 20 14.81 -0.26 0.93
C MET A 20 13.82 0.14 -0.17
N THR A 21 14.31 0.66 -1.31
CA THR A 21 13.47 1.39 -2.28
C THR A 21 12.26 0.60 -2.74
N ASP A 22 12.38 -0.71 -2.75
CA ASP A 22 11.40 -1.65 -3.25
C ASP A 22 10.26 -1.96 -2.25
N ALA A 23 10.50 -1.71 -0.95
CA ALA A 23 9.56 -1.96 0.14
C ALA A 23 8.68 -0.74 0.47
N PHE A 24 8.90 0.41 -0.20
CA PHE A 24 8.16 1.64 0.08
C PHE A 24 6.65 1.51 -0.15
N LEU A 25 6.21 0.65 -1.08
CA LEU A 25 4.78 0.42 -1.35
C LEU A 25 4.10 -0.20 -0.13
N THR A 26 4.75 -1.21 0.48
CA THR A 26 4.29 -1.84 1.72
C THR A 26 4.31 -0.86 2.88
N ALA A 27 5.35 -0.02 2.99
CA ALA A 27 5.40 1.03 4.00
C ALA A 27 4.28 2.07 3.81
N SER A 28 3.97 2.41 2.55
CA SER A 28 2.94 3.39 2.20
C SER A 28 1.54 2.93 2.63
N VAL A 29 1.20 1.65 2.46
CA VAL A 29 -0.10 1.13 2.93
C VAL A 29 -0.20 1.05 4.45
N LEU A 30 0.91 0.86 5.16
CA LEU A 30 0.94 0.93 6.62
C LEU A 30 0.82 2.39 7.11
N ALA A 31 1.48 3.33 6.43
CA ALA A 31 1.35 4.75 6.68
C ALA A 31 -0.08 5.25 6.43
N ALA A 32 -0.77 4.72 5.42
CA ALA A 32 -2.15 5.06 5.10
C ALA A 32 -3.15 4.82 6.26
N VAL A 33 -2.83 3.86 7.14
CA VAL A 33 -3.65 3.49 8.32
C VAL A 33 -3.02 3.93 9.66
N ALA A 34 -1.93 4.70 9.60
CA ALA A 34 -1.32 5.33 10.76
C ALA A 34 -1.87 6.75 10.88
N ASN A 35 -2.63 7.04 11.94
CA ASN A 35 -3.29 8.35 12.10
C ASN A 35 -2.26 9.48 12.25
N GLY A 36 -2.09 10.28 11.19
CA GLY A 36 -1.13 11.38 11.09
C GLY A 36 -0.33 11.34 9.79
N GLU A 37 0.71 12.16 9.70
CA GLU A 37 1.50 12.29 8.47
C GLU A 37 2.75 11.44 8.51
N THR A 38 3.00 10.71 7.41
CA THR A 38 4.26 9.99 7.18
C THR A 38 4.91 10.45 5.90
N GLN A 39 6.19 10.80 5.96
CA GLN A 39 6.98 11.20 4.80
C GLN A 39 8.03 10.14 4.47
N ILE A 40 8.01 9.65 3.23
CA ILE A 40 8.98 8.69 2.69
C ILE A 40 9.82 9.41 1.61
N THR A 41 11.15 9.34 1.70
CA THR A 41 12.10 9.94 0.74
C THR A 41 13.12 8.92 0.23
N GLY A 42 14.00 9.31 -0.70
CA GLY A 42 15.06 8.43 -1.23
C GLY A 42 14.57 7.40 -2.26
N ILE A 43 13.41 7.62 -2.89
CA ILE A 43 12.75 6.67 -3.79
C ILE A 43 12.52 7.22 -5.20
N ALA A 44 13.25 8.25 -5.62
CA ALA A 44 13.16 8.83 -6.98
C ALA A 44 13.27 7.77 -8.10
N ASN A 45 14.07 6.71 -7.87
CA ASN A 45 14.25 5.61 -8.82
C ASN A 45 12.96 4.80 -9.10
N GLN A 46 11.94 4.90 -8.25
CA GLN A 46 10.68 4.16 -8.38
C GLN A 46 9.74 4.73 -9.45
N ARG A 47 9.99 5.94 -9.97
CA ARG A 47 9.21 6.56 -11.04
C ARG A 47 9.42 5.92 -12.42
N VAL A 48 10.55 5.24 -12.61
CA VAL A 48 10.99 4.69 -13.91
C VAL A 48 11.16 3.16 -13.88
N LYS A 49 10.42 2.48 -13.00
CA LYS A 49 10.47 1.01 -12.88
C LYS A 49 9.45 0.37 -13.82
N GLU A 50 8.63 -0.53 -13.32
CA GLU A 50 7.58 -1.21 -14.10
C GLU A 50 6.47 -0.21 -14.48
N CYS A 51 6.18 0.72 -13.58
CA CYS A 51 5.36 1.91 -13.78
C CYS A 51 5.93 3.07 -12.95
N ASP A 52 5.30 4.25 -13.00
CA ASP A 52 5.53 5.26 -11.96
C ASP A 52 4.83 4.82 -10.68
N ARG A 53 5.56 4.09 -9.84
CA ARG A 53 5.02 3.51 -8.60
C ARG A 53 4.61 4.56 -7.58
N ILE A 54 5.24 5.73 -7.60
CA ILE A 54 4.91 6.83 -6.70
C ILE A 54 3.55 7.39 -7.08
N ALA A 55 3.36 7.69 -8.36
CA ALA A 55 2.07 8.12 -8.90
C ALA A 55 0.98 7.05 -8.70
N ALA A 56 1.30 5.78 -8.98
CA ALA A 56 0.39 4.66 -8.79
C ALA A 56 -0.09 4.56 -7.33
N MET A 57 0.81 4.64 -6.35
CA MET A 57 0.44 4.58 -4.94
C MET A 57 -0.46 5.75 -4.54
N LYS A 58 -0.17 6.97 -5.01
CA LYS A 58 -1.05 8.13 -4.76
C LYS A 58 -2.45 7.92 -5.34
N GLU A 59 -2.55 7.49 -6.59
CA GLU A 59 -3.85 7.28 -7.26
C GLU A 59 -4.65 6.15 -6.60
N GLN A 60 -4.01 5.03 -6.26
CA GLN A 60 -4.71 3.90 -5.67
C GLN A 60 -5.07 4.12 -4.20
N LEU A 61 -4.20 4.76 -3.39
CA LEU A 61 -4.52 5.11 -2.00
C LEU A 61 -5.66 6.14 -1.91
N ALA A 62 -5.78 7.05 -2.87
CA ALA A 62 -6.89 7.99 -2.95
C ALA A 62 -8.26 7.29 -3.01
N LYS A 63 -8.34 6.09 -3.60
CA LYS A 63 -9.58 5.29 -3.66
C LYS A 63 -10.01 4.73 -2.30
N PHE A 64 -9.08 4.59 -1.36
CA PHE A 64 -9.36 4.27 0.04
C PHE A 64 -9.65 5.53 0.87
N GLY A 65 -9.75 6.69 0.21
CA GLY A 65 -9.94 7.98 0.85
C GLY A 65 -8.67 8.55 1.49
N VAL A 66 -7.49 8.01 1.20
CA VAL A 66 -6.22 8.47 1.80
C VAL A 66 -5.55 9.47 0.88
N THR A 67 -5.26 10.66 1.38
CA THR A 67 -4.59 11.71 0.60
C THR A 67 -3.08 11.50 0.62
N CYS A 68 -2.48 11.55 -0.56
CA CYS A 68 -1.03 11.47 -0.72
C CYS A 68 -0.54 12.64 -1.59
N THR A 69 0.60 13.20 -1.22
CA THR A 69 1.30 14.24 -1.96
C THR A 69 2.60 13.66 -2.51
N GLU A 70 2.83 13.82 -3.82
CA GLU A 70 4.09 13.45 -4.42
C GLU A 70 5.16 14.48 -4.08
N LEU A 71 6.35 13.99 -3.74
CA LEU A 71 7.55 14.79 -3.58
C LEU A 71 8.50 14.48 -4.75
N ASP A 72 9.56 15.27 -4.90
CA ASP A 72 10.54 15.09 -5.98
C ASP A 72 11.16 13.68 -5.95
N ASP A 73 11.55 13.21 -4.75
CA ASP A 73 12.19 11.92 -4.50
C ASP A 73 11.40 11.03 -3.54
N GLY A 74 10.10 11.27 -3.38
CA GLY A 74 9.33 10.70 -2.28
C GLY A 74 7.82 10.81 -2.38
N ILE A 75 7.16 10.41 -1.30
CA ILE A 75 5.71 10.51 -1.11
C ILE A 75 5.40 10.87 0.34
N GLN A 76 4.49 11.82 0.54
CA GLN A 76 3.91 12.14 1.84
C GLN A 76 2.48 11.59 1.90
N ILE A 77 2.15 10.90 2.99
CA ILE A 77 0.90 10.17 3.16
C ILE A 77 0.21 10.73 4.40
N SER A 78 -1.01 11.25 4.22
CA SER A 78 -1.88 11.69 5.30
C SER A 78 -2.73 10.51 5.75
N GLY A 79 -2.16 9.70 6.64
CA GLY A 79 -2.77 8.49 7.14
C GLY A 79 -4.00 8.75 8.01
N LYS A 80 -4.89 7.76 8.02
CA LYS A 80 -6.20 7.84 8.66
C LYS A 80 -6.36 6.79 9.75
N SER A 81 -7.26 7.03 10.69
CA SER A 81 -7.77 5.96 11.55
C SER A 81 -8.46 4.87 10.70
N LEU A 82 -8.40 3.62 11.18
CA LEU A 82 -9.03 2.49 10.49
C LEU A 82 -10.54 2.70 10.23
N SER A 83 -11.23 3.44 11.11
CA SER A 83 -12.66 3.77 10.93
C SER A 83 -12.93 4.68 9.74
N ASP A 84 -11.93 5.42 9.26
CA ASP A 84 -12.07 6.44 8.22
C ASP A 84 -11.52 5.98 6.86
N ILE A 85 -11.00 4.75 6.81
CA ILE A 85 -10.63 4.08 5.57
C ILE A 85 -11.90 3.72 4.81
N GLN A 86 -11.92 4.09 3.54
CA GLN A 86 -13.07 3.85 2.66
C GLN A 86 -12.87 2.56 1.87
N THR A 87 -13.97 1.86 1.59
CA THR A 87 -13.96 0.79 0.59
C THR A 87 -13.99 1.42 -0.80
N PRO A 88 -13.02 1.12 -1.67
CA PRO A 88 -13.04 1.57 -3.06
C PRO A 88 -14.34 1.12 -3.75
N ASN A 89 -15.04 2.07 -4.40
CA ASN A 89 -16.20 1.77 -5.23
C ASN A 89 -15.83 1.31 -6.64
N VAL A 90 -14.55 1.44 -7.01
CA VAL A 90 -13.96 1.02 -8.27
C VAL A 90 -12.81 0.05 -8.00
N GLY A 91 -12.48 -0.77 -8.99
CA GLY A 91 -11.33 -1.67 -8.89
C GLY A 91 -10.02 -0.92 -8.67
N ILE A 92 -9.14 -1.53 -7.88
CA ILE A 92 -7.74 -1.13 -7.72
C ILE A 92 -6.97 -1.62 -8.93
N HIS A 93 -6.32 -0.69 -9.64
CA HIS A 93 -5.50 -0.99 -10.80
C HIS A 93 -4.05 -1.20 -10.37
N CYS A 94 -3.44 -2.29 -10.82
CA CYS A 94 -2.10 -2.70 -10.40
C CYS A 94 -1.01 -2.31 -11.41
N TYR A 95 -1.38 -1.86 -12.62
CA TYR A 95 -0.44 -1.47 -13.67
C TYR A 95 0.54 -2.59 -14.05
N ASP A 96 0.07 -3.84 -14.00
CA ASP A 96 0.87 -5.08 -14.11
C ASP A 96 2.07 -5.15 -13.12
N ASP A 97 2.01 -4.38 -12.02
CA ASP A 97 3.06 -4.34 -10.99
C ASP A 97 2.68 -5.20 -9.79
N HIS A 98 3.42 -6.30 -9.65
CA HIS A 98 3.29 -7.26 -8.56
C HIS A 98 3.34 -6.63 -7.16
N ARG A 99 4.14 -5.58 -6.96
CA ARG A 99 4.29 -4.93 -5.64
C ARG A 99 3.13 -4.02 -5.33
N VAL A 100 2.56 -3.36 -6.34
CA VAL A 100 1.32 -2.57 -6.18
C VAL A 100 0.19 -3.52 -5.75
N ALA A 101 0.00 -4.63 -6.47
CA ALA A 101 -1.01 -5.63 -6.16
C ALA A 101 -0.87 -6.22 -4.75
N MET A 102 0.34 -6.68 -4.40
CA MET A 102 0.59 -7.26 -3.07
C MET A 102 0.43 -6.23 -1.95
N SER A 103 0.93 -5.00 -2.12
CA SER A 103 0.83 -3.97 -1.07
C SER A 103 -0.62 -3.56 -0.83
N LEU A 104 -1.39 -3.30 -1.88
CA LEU A 104 -2.79 -2.92 -1.76
C LEU A 104 -3.67 -4.07 -1.28
N SER A 105 -3.27 -5.33 -1.51
CA SER A 105 -3.93 -6.47 -0.89
C SER A 105 -3.82 -6.45 0.64
N VAL A 106 -2.69 -6.01 1.21
CA VAL A 106 -2.55 -5.83 2.67
C VAL A 106 -3.51 -4.75 3.18
N LEU A 107 -3.63 -3.62 2.47
CA LEU A 107 -4.58 -2.56 2.84
C LEU A 107 -6.03 -3.03 2.77
N SER A 108 -6.36 -3.85 1.76
CA SER A 108 -7.73 -4.35 1.57
C SER A 108 -8.24 -5.21 2.72
N VAL A 109 -7.34 -5.84 3.51
CA VAL A 109 -7.70 -6.66 4.68
C VAL A 109 -8.35 -5.82 5.78
N VAL A 110 -8.00 -4.54 5.88
CA VAL A 110 -8.55 -3.63 6.90
C VAL A 110 -9.61 -2.69 6.37
N ALA A 111 -9.86 -2.70 5.05
CA ALA A 111 -10.96 -1.95 4.47
C ALA A 111 -12.30 -2.53 4.96
N PRO A 112 -13.32 -1.68 5.23
CA PRO A 112 -14.57 -2.15 5.83
C PRO A 112 -15.44 -3.02 4.91
N GLY A 113 -15.15 -3.05 3.60
CA GLY A 113 -15.87 -3.84 2.60
C GLY A 113 -14.94 -4.48 1.57
N SER A 114 -15.54 -5.30 0.69
CA SER A 114 -14.81 -6.02 -0.33
C SER A 114 -14.13 -5.08 -1.33
N THR A 115 -12.81 -5.21 -1.45
CA THR A 115 -12.01 -4.46 -2.43
C THR A 115 -11.72 -5.36 -3.63
N ILE A 116 -11.96 -4.86 -4.84
CA ILE A 116 -11.58 -5.56 -6.06
C ILE A 116 -10.17 -5.12 -6.46
N ILE A 117 -9.22 -6.04 -6.49
CA ILE A 117 -7.85 -5.82 -7.01
C ILE A 117 -7.76 -6.46 -8.38
N THR A 118 -7.48 -5.66 -9.42
CA THR A 118 -7.36 -6.15 -10.80
C THR A 118 -6.03 -6.85 -11.01
N GLU A 119 -5.89 -7.58 -12.13
CA GLU A 119 -4.61 -8.19 -12.54
C GLU A 119 -4.05 -9.18 -11.51
N ARG A 120 -4.91 -10.05 -10.96
CA ARG A 120 -4.53 -11.08 -9.95
C ARG A 120 -3.23 -11.83 -10.27
N GLU A 121 -2.98 -12.12 -11.53
CA GLU A 121 -1.84 -12.93 -11.99
C GLU A 121 -0.50 -12.19 -11.94
N CYS A 122 -0.46 -10.85 -11.88
CA CYS A 122 0.79 -10.08 -11.92
C CYS A 122 1.73 -10.42 -10.75
N VAL A 123 1.18 -10.84 -9.59
CA VAL A 123 1.97 -11.28 -8.43
C VAL A 123 2.86 -12.50 -8.74
N GLY A 124 2.53 -13.26 -9.78
CA GLY A 124 3.29 -14.44 -10.24
C GLY A 124 4.74 -14.14 -10.59
N LYS A 125 5.09 -12.88 -10.87
CA LYS A 125 6.47 -12.47 -11.13
C LYS A 125 7.42 -12.76 -9.97
N THR A 126 6.93 -12.63 -8.73
CA THR A 126 7.73 -12.85 -7.52
C THR A 126 7.15 -13.87 -6.56
N TRP A 127 5.82 -13.95 -6.46
CA TRP A 127 5.14 -14.84 -5.53
C TRP A 127 3.79 -15.34 -6.07
N PRO A 128 3.81 -16.40 -6.92
CA PRO A 128 2.58 -16.99 -7.47
C PRO A 128 1.54 -17.40 -6.41
N GLY A 129 2.01 -17.95 -5.29
CA GLY A 129 1.15 -18.40 -4.18
C GLY A 129 0.74 -17.31 -3.17
N TRP A 130 0.87 -16.02 -3.51
CA TRP A 130 0.53 -14.91 -2.61
C TRP A 130 -0.92 -14.99 -2.12
N TRP A 131 -1.85 -15.10 -3.06
CA TRP A 131 -3.29 -15.18 -2.76
C TRP A 131 -3.64 -16.43 -1.95
N ASP A 132 -3.03 -17.57 -2.26
CA ASP A 132 -3.24 -18.80 -1.51
C ASP A 132 -2.75 -18.66 -0.07
N THR A 133 -1.61 -17.99 0.13
CA THR A 133 -1.06 -17.71 1.46
C THR A 133 -1.98 -16.79 2.26
N LEU A 134 -2.51 -15.72 1.65
CA LEU A 134 -3.51 -14.85 2.28
C LEU A 134 -4.74 -15.61 2.73
N ALA A 135 -5.29 -16.49 1.88
CA ALA A 135 -6.47 -17.28 2.20
C ALA A 135 -6.19 -18.36 3.25
N GLN A 136 -5.08 -19.09 3.14
CA GLN A 136 -4.81 -20.27 3.95
C GLN A 136 -4.18 -19.93 5.30
N SER A 137 -3.18 -19.04 5.32
CA SER A 137 -2.44 -18.69 6.54
C SER A 137 -3.10 -17.56 7.31
N PHE A 138 -3.57 -16.52 6.61
CA PHE A 138 -4.16 -15.32 7.23
C PHE A 138 -5.68 -15.35 7.28
N LYS A 139 -6.32 -16.38 6.69
CA LYS A 139 -7.78 -16.57 6.67
C LYS A 139 -8.53 -15.38 6.05
N VAL A 140 -7.87 -14.66 5.13
CA VAL A 140 -8.49 -13.57 4.39
C VAL A 140 -9.50 -14.16 3.40
N LYS A 141 -10.71 -13.61 3.38
CA LYS A 141 -11.73 -13.98 2.40
C LYS A 141 -11.45 -13.23 1.09
N LEU A 142 -11.00 -13.97 0.08
CA LEU A 142 -10.78 -13.47 -1.29
C LEU A 142 -12.07 -13.48 -2.12
#